data_AF-A0A833AQA8-F1
#
_entry.id   AF-A0A833AQA8-F1
#
_cell.length_a   1.000
_cell.length_b   1.000
_cell.length_c   1.000
_cell.angle_alpha   90.00
_cell.angle_beta   90.00
_cell.angle_gamma   90.00
#
_symmetry.space_group_name_H-M   'P 1'
#
loop_
_entity.id
_entity.type
_entity.pdbx_description
1 polymer ?
#
loop_
_entity_poly.entity_id
_entity_poly.type
_entity_poly.pdbx_seq_one_letter_code
_entity_poly.pdbx_strand_id
1 'polypeptide(L)'
;MLVVHVNSKIPDGTLNDIQWIPFVTNSLLLFYFIALAACSNETPTRLDQSSEEWSWELVNKFHHDSLAFTQGLLVYDGYIYESTGLYGHSSIRKVDIESGKIIQERTLPGNVFTERLARVENKFIQLTWLNYLGYVYDVDSLQEINKFHYDRQGWGITFDGFDLIMSDGSDTLFYWDAGSYEEKNALAVTSDGKPVQRLNELEFINGYIWANIWKSDSIAVIDPENGHVETWLDMSGILDSGERTDTADVLNGIAWDEEKQAIYITGKLWPHVFQIRVTGPENRL
;
A
#
# COMPACT_ATOMS: atom_id res chain seq x y z
N MET A 1 -45.88 -29.43 -38.34
CA MET A 1 -46.83 -29.13 -37.23
C MET A 1 -47.00 -27.61 -37.19
N LEU A 2 -48.21 -27.11 -36.88
CA LEU A 2 -48.66 -25.77 -37.29
C LEU A 2 -47.79 -24.59 -36.78
N VAL A 3 -47.53 -23.65 -37.70
CA VAL A 3 -47.33 -22.22 -37.41
C VAL A 3 -48.35 -21.47 -38.26
N VAL A 4 -49.10 -20.53 -37.68
CA VAL A 4 -50.21 -19.83 -38.36
C VAL A 4 -50.04 -18.31 -38.31
N HIS A 5 -49.81 -17.74 -39.50
CA HIS A 5 -50.21 -16.43 -40.00
C HIS A 5 -50.22 -15.18 -39.08
N VAL A 6 -49.51 -14.15 -39.56
CA VAL A 6 -50.07 -12.78 -39.67
C VAL A 6 -49.81 -12.24 -41.09
N ASN A 7 -50.83 -11.61 -41.69
CA ASN A 7 -50.83 -10.96 -43.02
C ASN A 7 -50.07 -9.61 -42.96
N SER A 8 -49.10 -9.30 -43.82
CA SER A 8 -49.16 -8.94 -45.26
C SER A 8 -49.58 -7.49 -45.57
N LYS A 9 -48.63 -6.70 -46.12
CA LYS A 9 -48.81 -5.65 -47.16
C LYS A 9 -47.47 -5.05 -47.62
N ILE A 10 -47.22 -5.06 -48.93
CA ILE A 10 -46.25 -4.25 -49.70
C ILE A 10 -47.10 -3.50 -50.76
N PRO A 11 -46.75 -2.28 -51.22
CA PRO A 11 -45.89 -2.03 -52.42
C PRO A 11 -44.90 -0.85 -52.21
N ASP A 12 -43.98 -0.43 -53.09
CA ASP A 12 -43.32 -1.00 -54.29
C ASP A 12 -42.06 -0.16 -54.65
N GLY A 13 -41.15 -0.71 -55.50
CA GLY A 13 -40.36 -0.05 -56.57
C GLY A 13 -39.50 1.23 -56.32
N THR A 14 -38.37 1.50 -57.00
CA THR A 14 -37.69 0.87 -58.16
C THR A 14 -36.18 1.15 -58.14
N LEU A 15 -35.40 0.40 -58.94
CA LEU A 15 -33.95 0.57 -59.18
C LEU A 15 -33.65 1.39 -60.45
N ASN A 16 -32.33 1.62 -60.72
CA ASN A 16 -31.67 2.31 -61.85
C ASN A 16 -31.37 3.81 -61.56
N ASP A 17 -30.27 4.42 -62.01
CA ASP A 17 -29.44 4.15 -63.21
C ASP A 17 -27.91 4.13 -62.98
N ILE A 18 -27.20 3.50 -63.93
CA ILE A 18 -25.74 3.55 -64.12
C ILE A 18 -25.44 4.39 -65.38
N GLN A 19 -24.43 5.26 -65.34
CA GLN A 19 -23.85 5.88 -66.55
C GLN A 19 -22.32 5.74 -66.60
N TRP A 20 -21.79 5.68 -67.82
CA TRP A 20 -20.40 5.35 -68.17
C TRP A 20 -19.94 6.12 -69.43
N ILE A 21 -18.60 6.14 -69.68
CA ILE A 21 -17.90 6.44 -70.96
C ILE A 21 -17.84 7.98 -71.31
N PRO A 22 -16.81 8.56 -72.02
CA PRO A 22 -15.56 7.99 -72.60
C PRO A 22 -14.18 8.56 -72.19
N PHE A 23 -13.19 7.73 -72.50
CA PHE A 23 -11.80 7.98 -72.92
C PHE A 23 -11.46 9.32 -73.63
N VAL A 24 -10.23 9.82 -73.38
CA VAL A 24 -9.26 10.28 -74.42
C VAL A 24 -7.84 9.79 -74.05
N THR A 25 -6.92 9.76 -75.02
CA THR A 25 -5.67 8.97 -75.07
C THR A 25 -4.36 9.75 -74.83
N ASN A 26 -3.26 8.98 -74.79
CA ASN A 26 -1.92 9.22 -75.37
C ASN A 26 -0.68 9.53 -74.49
N SER A 27 0.42 8.94 -74.97
CA SER A 27 1.83 9.34 -74.84
C SER A 27 2.64 8.98 -73.59
N LEU A 28 3.27 7.80 -73.68
CA LEU A 28 4.72 7.59 -73.54
C LEU A 28 5.55 8.74 -72.92
N LEU A 29 6.10 8.51 -71.72
CA LEU A 29 7.45 8.96 -71.35
C LEU A 29 8.02 8.04 -70.26
N LEU A 30 8.99 7.21 -70.63
CA LEU A 30 9.66 6.25 -69.75
C LEU A 30 10.81 6.96 -69.00
N PHE A 31 10.53 7.52 -67.82
CA PHE A 31 11.59 8.01 -66.94
C PHE A 31 12.08 6.90 -66.00
N TYR A 32 13.28 6.41 -66.28
CA TYR A 32 14.03 5.52 -65.39
C TYR A 32 14.52 6.31 -64.17
N PHE A 33 13.73 6.33 -63.08
CA PHE A 33 14.24 6.71 -61.77
C PHE A 33 14.69 5.45 -61.02
N ILE A 34 15.99 5.16 -61.10
CA ILE A 34 16.65 4.23 -60.18
C ILE A 34 16.77 4.95 -58.84
N ALA A 35 15.70 4.88 -58.04
CA ALA A 35 15.82 5.14 -56.62
C ALA A 35 16.65 4.00 -56.02
N LEU A 36 17.94 4.28 -55.75
CA LEU A 36 18.75 3.46 -54.86
C LEU A 36 18.10 3.52 -53.48
N ALA A 37 17.21 2.56 -53.22
CA ALA A 37 16.80 2.23 -51.87
C ALA A 37 18.03 1.66 -51.14
N ALA A 38 18.84 2.56 -50.59
CA ALA A 38 19.74 2.20 -49.52
C ALA A 38 18.87 1.71 -48.38
N CYS A 39 18.83 0.39 -48.17
CA CYS A 39 18.33 -0.19 -46.94
C CYS A 39 19.30 0.26 -45.83
N SER A 40 19.01 1.42 -45.23
CA SER A 40 19.46 1.72 -43.89
C SER A 40 18.85 0.66 -42.99
N ASN A 41 19.64 -0.38 -42.69
CA ASN A 41 19.41 -1.26 -41.54
C ASN A 41 19.69 -0.45 -40.26
N GLU A 42 18.96 0.63 -40.08
CA GLU A 42 18.72 1.21 -38.77
C GLU A 42 17.79 0.23 -38.06
N THR A 43 18.39 -0.76 -37.41
CA THR A 43 17.75 -1.51 -36.34
C THR A 43 17.06 -0.46 -35.46
N PRO A 44 15.73 -0.47 -35.30
CA PRO A 44 15.08 0.52 -34.46
C PRO A 44 15.68 0.36 -33.08
N THR A 45 16.42 1.38 -32.64
CA THR A 45 16.96 1.44 -31.28
C THR A 45 15.73 1.44 -30.39
N ARG A 46 15.38 0.27 -29.85
CA ARG A 46 14.37 0.15 -28.81
C ARG A 46 14.88 1.06 -27.71
N LEU A 47 14.22 2.23 -27.57
CA LEU A 47 14.38 3.03 -26.38
C LEU A 47 14.00 2.08 -25.26
N ASP A 48 15.00 1.70 -24.49
CA ASP A 48 14.80 0.89 -23.32
C ASP A 48 14.13 1.83 -22.33
N GLN A 49 12.79 1.87 -22.38
CA GLN A 49 12.00 2.27 -21.25
C GLN A 49 12.28 1.20 -20.20
N SER A 50 13.38 1.38 -19.48
CA SER A 50 13.56 0.77 -18.18
C SER A 50 12.34 1.18 -17.38
N SER A 51 11.40 0.25 -17.21
CA SER A 51 10.41 0.37 -16.17
C SER A 51 11.18 0.62 -14.89
N GLU A 52 11.01 1.79 -14.27
CA GLU A 52 11.73 2.11 -13.04
C GLU A 52 11.31 1.08 -11.99
N GLU A 53 12.20 0.11 -11.72
CA GLU A 53 11.93 -0.93 -10.76
C GLU A 53 11.84 -0.30 -9.37
N TRP A 54 10.88 -0.79 -8.58
CA TRP A 54 10.71 -0.33 -7.21
C TRP A 54 11.99 -0.55 -6.42
N SER A 55 12.50 0.54 -5.87
CA SER A 55 13.80 0.65 -5.23
C SER A 55 13.69 1.61 -4.05
N TRP A 56 14.64 1.55 -3.12
CA TRP A 56 14.65 2.43 -1.96
C TRP A 56 16.07 2.84 -1.60
N GLU A 57 16.19 4.01 -0.97
CA GLU A 57 17.44 4.52 -0.41
C GLU A 57 17.24 4.95 1.05
N LEU A 58 18.25 4.72 1.88
CA LEU A 58 18.31 5.26 3.24
C LEU A 58 18.63 6.76 3.17
N VAL A 59 17.69 7.60 3.64
CA VAL A 59 17.84 9.07 3.64
C VAL A 59 18.42 9.56 4.95
N ASN A 60 17.89 9.09 6.08
CA ASN A 60 18.34 9.51 7.41
C ASN A 60 18.07 8.42 8.46
N LYS A 61 18.68 8.59 9.64
CA LYS A 61 18.68 7.60 10.72
C LYS A 61 18.58 8.29 12.08
N PHE A 62 17.52 7.97 12.81
CA PHE A 62 17.17 8.58 14.08
C PHE A 62 17.40 7.61 15.25
N HIS A 63 17.49 8.14 16.47
CA HIS A 63 17.58 7.32 17.68
C HIS A 63 16.21 6.74 18.04
N HIS A 64 16.15 5.45 18.38
CA HIS A 64 14.94 4.77 18.86
C HIS A 64 15.17 4.17 20.24
N ASP A 65 14.10 4.03 21.03
CA ASP A 65 14.15 3.34 22.33
C ASP A 65 14.34 1.84 22.09
N SER A 66 15.54 1.31 22.39
CA SER A 66 15.84 -0.12 22.26
C SER A 66 15.11 -1.01 23.28
N LEU A 67 14.32 -0.43 24.19
CA LEU A 67 13.38 -1.13 25.07
C LEU A 67 11.93 -1.11 24.52
N ALA A 68 11.66 -0.37 23.45
CA ALA A 68 10.36 -0.32 22.82
C ALA A 68 10.11 -1.56 21.96
N PHE A 69 9.18 -2.41 22.39
CA PHE A 69 8.70 -3.52 21.58
C PHE A 69 7.66 -2.99 20.58
N THR A 70 8.12 -2.28 19.55
CA THR A 70 7.28 -1.53 18.61
C THR A 70 6.22 -2.42 17.95
N GLN A 71 4.97 -2.03 18.14
CA GLN A 71 3.80 -2.68 17.55
C GLN A 71 2.94 -1.76 16.70
N GLY A 72 3.04 -0.44 16.88
CA GLY A 72 2.45 0.61 16.04
C GLY A 72 3.45 1.73 15.84
N LEU A 73 3.51 2.30 14.64
CA LEU A 73 4.30 3.48 14.30
C LEU A 73 3.42 4.34 13.37
N LEU A 74 3.44 5.65 13.56
CA LEU A 74 2.74 6.63 12.75
C LEU A 74 3.54 7.94 12.81
N VAL A 75 3.53 8.76 11.75
CA VAL A 75 3.98 10.15 11.83
C VAL A 75 2.78 11.10 11.73
N TYR A 76 2.71 12.08 12.62
CA TYR A 76 1.69 13.12 12.61
C TYR A 76 2.22 14.39 13.29
N ASP A 77 1.95 15.57 12.73
CA ASP A 77 2.37 16.87 13.28
C ASP A 77 3.90 16.96 13.53
N GLY A 78 4.70 16.25 12.72
CA GLY A 78 6.16 16.16 12.88
C GLY A 78 6.66 15.29 14.03
N TYR A 79 5.78 14.55 14.72
CA TYR A 79 6.12 13.59 15.77
C TYR A 79 5.88 12.15 15.33
N ILE A 80 6.66 11.22 15.89
CA ILE A 80 6.31 9.80 15.87
C ILE A 80 5.27 9.55 16.95
N TYR A 81 4.21 8.83 16.61
CA TYR A 81 3.32 8.20 17.56
C TYR A 81 3.54 6.69 17.53
N GLU A 82 3.85 6.10 18.67
CA GLU A 82 4.26 4.71 18.78
C GLU A 82 3.30 3.93 19.70
N SER A 83 2.92 2.72 19.29
CA SER A 83 2.34 1.71 20.16
C SER A 83 3.44 0.70 20.52
N THR A 84 3.70 0.48 21.80
CA THR A 84 4.62 -0.55 22.28
C THR A 84 3.84 -1.70 22.88
N GLY A 85 4.22 -2.95 22.59
CA GLY A 85 3.57 -4.15 23.15
C GLY A 85 4.16 -4.61 24.49
N LEU A 86 4.01 -5.92 24.74
CA LEU A 86 4.36 -6.65 25.98
C LEU A 86 3.44 -6.39 27.18
N TYR A 87 3.03 -7.47 27.85
CA TYR A 87 2.25 -7.40 29.09
C TYR A 87 3.03 -6.67 30.19
N GLY A 88 2.39 -5.71 30.86
CA GLY A 88 3.02 -4.85 31.87
C GLY A 88 3.82 -3.67 31.32
N HIS A 89 4.06 -3.61 30.00
CA HIS A 89 4.84 -2.56 29.34
C HIS A 89 4.13 -1.89 28.15
N SER A 90 2.91 -2.34 27.83
CA SER A 90 2.16 -1.82 26.69
C SER A 90 1.80 -0.34 26.87
N SER A 91 2.02 0.46 25.83
CA SER A 91 1.82 1.91 25.89
C SER A 91 1.43 2.51 24.54
N ILE A 92 0.92 3.75 24.57
CA ILE A 92 0.91 4.67 23.43
C ILE A 92 1.77 5.89 23.77
N ARG A 93 2.64 6.29 22.85
CA ARG A 93 3.68 7.33 23.04
C ARG A 93 3.60 8.39 21.96
N LYS A 94 3.92 9.64 22.31
CA LYS A 94 4.32 10.71 21.37
C LYS A 94 5.82 10.93 21.55
N VAL A 95 6.58 10.84 20.47
CA VAL A 95 8.04 10.85 20.44
C VAL A 95 8.53 11.93 19.47
N ASP A 96 9.48 12.74 19.93
CA ASP A 96 10.22 13.69 19.09
C ASP A 96 11.15 12.93 18.14
N ILE A 97 10.95 13.08 16.83
CA ILE A 97 11.64 12.28 15.80
C ILE A 97 13.17 12.51 15.83
N GLU A 98 13.59 13.75 15.98
CA GLU A 98 15.01 14.14 15.93
C GLU A 98 15.81 13.61 17.12
N SER A 99 15.26 13.70 18.34
CA SER A 99 15.96 13.31 19.57
C SER A 99 15.57 11.96 20.16
N GLY A 100 14.55 11.29 19.62
CA GLY A 100 14.02 10.03 20.15
C GLY A 100 13.40 10.15 21.54
N LYS A 101 13.08 11.37 22.00
CA LYS A 101 12.55 11.62 23.35
C LYS A 101 11.05 11.42 23.39
N ILE A 102 10.58 10.64 24.36
CA ILE A 102 9.18 10.55 24.73
C ILE A 102 8.73 11.91 25.28
N ILE A 103 7.78 12.54 24.59
CA ILE A 103 7.15 13.82 24.96
C ILE A 103 5.91 13.57 25.82
N GLN A 104 5.20 12.48 25.54
CA GLN A 104 3.95 12.09 26.21
C GLN A 104 3.81 10.57 26.12
N GLU A 105 3.33 9.93 27.17
CA GLU A 105 3.10 8.48 27.21
C GLU A 105 1.83 8.19 28.01
N ARG A 106 1.09 7.17 27.58
CA ARG A 106 0.05 6.51 28.36
C ARG A 106 0.34 5.02 28.39
N THR A 107 0.62 4.50 29.58
CA THR A 107 0.71 3.06 29.82
C THR A 107 -0.70 2.45 29.91
N LEU A 108 -0.82 1.20 29.45
CA LEU A 108 -2.06 0.42 29.53
C LEU A 108 -2.03 -0.53 30.75
N PRO A 109 -3.19 -1.09 31.17
CA PRO A 109 -3.24 -2.08 32.23
C PRO A 109 -2.35 -3.30 31.92
N GLY A 110 -1.65 -3.83 32.93
CA GLY A 110 -0.60 -4.85 32.71
C GLY A 110 -1.06 -6.19 32.13
N ASN A 111 -2.37 -6.46 32.06
CA ASN A 111 -2.97 -7.61 31.39
C ASN A 111 -3.38 -7.35 29.93
N VAL A 112 -2.97 -6.21 29.37
CA VAL A 112 -3.18 -5.83 27.97
C VAL A 112 -1.86 -5.96 27.22
N PHE A 113 -1.95 -6.47 26.00
CA PHE A 113 -0.87 -6.44 25.02
C PHE A 113 -1.38 -5.66 23.79
N THR A 114 -0.82 -4.50 23.51
CA THR A 114 -1.22 -3.66 22.37
C THR A 114 -0.53 -4.06 21.07
N GLU A 115 -1.23 -3.80 19.97
CA GLU A 115 -0.77 -4.04 18.59
C GLU A 115 -0.76 -2.69 17.82
N ARG A 116 -1.07 -2.66 16.52
CA ARG A 116 -0.99 -1.43 15.68
C ARG A 116 -1.83 -0.25 16.18
N LEU A 117 -1.45 0.91 15.64
CA LEU A 117 -2.00 2.24 15.89
C LEU A 117 -2.35 2.89 14.54
N ALA A 118 -3.58 3.35 14.37
CA ALA A 118 -4.01 4.17 13.22
C ALA A 118 -4.56 5.52 13.69
N ARG A 119 -4.54 6.54 12.82
CA ARG A 119 -5.19 7.83 13.07
C ARG A 119 -6.42 8.01 12.19
N VAL A 120 -7.54 8.37 12.82
CA VAL A 120 -8.79 8.77 12.14
C VAL A 120 -9.15 10.15 12.66
N GLU A 121 -9.02 11.17 11.81
CA GLU A 121 -9.24 12.58 12.17
C GLU A 121 -8.46 12.98 13.46
N ASN A 122 -9.18 13.35 14.52
CA ASN A 122 -8.63 13.74 15.82
C ASN A 122 -8.53 12.58 16.83
N LYS A 123 -8.57 11.34 16.35
CA LYS A 123 -8.54 10.12 17.17
C LYS A 123 -7.40 9.21 16.77
N PHE A 124 -6.84 8.52 17.76
CA PHE A 124 -6.04 7.33 17.56
C PHE A 124 -6.83 6.08 17.88
N ILE A 125 -6.61 5.03 17.11
CA ILE A 125 -7.22 3.71 17.28
C ILE A 125 -6.09 2.70 17.45
N GLN A 126 -6.06 2.03 18.60
CA GLN A 126 -5.02 1.07 18.95
C GLN A 126 -5.64 -0.32 19.16
N LEU A 127 -5.13 -1.32 18.46
CA LEU A 127 -5.56 -2.71 18.62
C LEU A 127 -4.86 -3.38 19.81
N THR A 128 -5.38 -4.55 20.17
CA THR A 128 -4.76 -5.49 21.12
C THR A 128 -4.68 -6.89 20.54
N TRP A 129 -3.71 -7.67 20.98
CA TRP A 129 -3.44 -8.98 20.37
C TRP A 129 -4.52 -10.03 20.67
N LEU A 130 -4.68 -10.38 21.95
CA LEU A 130 -5.60 -11.45 22.42
C LEU A 130 -6.71 -10.93 23.35
N ASN A 131 -6.80 -9.62 23.58
CA ASN A 131 -7.83 -9.04 24.44
C ASN A 131 -9.14 -8.75 23.69
N TYR A 132 -9.16 -8.86 22.35
CA TYR A 132 -10.36 -8.66 21.51
C TYR A 132 -11.00 -7.27 21.75
N LEU A 133 -10.15 -6.26 21.90
CA LEU A 133 -10.50 -4.94 22.40
C LEU A 133 -9.67 -3.86 21.68
N GLY A 134 -10.36 -2.91 21.06
CA GLY A 134 -9.76 -1.71 20.50
C GLY A 134 -9.89 -0.54 21.47
N TYR A 135 -8.84 0.26 21.58
CA TYR A 135 -8.82 1.50 22.35
C TYR A 135 -8.91 2.69 21.40
N VAL A 136 -9.68 3.71 21.78
CA VAL A 136 -9.76 4.98 21.06
C VAL A 136 -9.26 6.09 21.97
N TYR A 137 -8.27 6.84 21.50
CA TYR A 137 -7.68 7.98 22.22
C TYR A 137 -7.94 9.28 21.49
N ASP A 138 -8.04 10.36 22.26
CA ASP A 138 -7.90 11.73 21.75
C ASP A 138 -6.45 12.01 21.32
N VAL A 139 -6.26 12.61 20.14
CA VAL A 139 -4.95 12.77 19.48
C VAL A 139 -3.98 13.69 20.24
N ASP A 140 -4.50 14.69 20.95
CA ASP A 140 -3.72 15.70 21.66
C ASP A 140 -3.34 15.24 23.07
N SER A 141 -4.31 14.69 23.80
CA SER A 141 -4.15 14.32 25.20
C SER A 141 -3.73 12.87 25.45
N LEU A 142 -3.80 12.02 24.43
CA LEU A 142 -3.71 10.55 24.53
C LEU A 142 -4.69 9.97 25.58
N GLN A 143 -5.74 10.70 25.96
CA GLN A 143 -6.76 10.18 26.87
C GLN A 143 -7.65 9.18 26.14
N GLU A 144 -7.88 8.03 26.77
CA GLU A 144 -8.87 7.05 26.31
C GLU A 144 -10.26 7.68 26.36
N ILE A 145 -10.89 7.80 25.19
CA ILE A 145 -12.23 8.37 25.02
C ILE A 145 -13.28 7.31 24.67
N ASN A 146 -12.88 6.15 24.14
CA ASN A 146 -13.77 5.03 23.88
C ASN A 146 -13.03 3.67 23.85
N LYS A 147 -13.81 2.60 23.88
CA LYS A 147 -13.39 1.20 23.63
C LYS A 147 -14.40 0.51 22.73
N PHE A 148 -13.94 -0.45 21.93
CA PHE A 148 -14.80 -1.32 21.11
C PHE A 148 -14.27 -2.76 21.13
N HIS A 149 -15.13 -3.71 20.76
CA HIS A 149 -14.78 -5.12 20.68
C HIS A 149 -14.77 -5.61 19.23
N TYR A 150 -13.96 -6.63 18.96
CA TYR A 150 -13.90 -7.35 17.69
C TYR A 150 -13.63 -8.84 17.96
N ASP A 151 -13.83 -9.71 16.98
CA ASP A 151 -13.91 -11.17 17.19
C ASP A 151 -12.74 -12.00 16.62
N ARG A 152 -11.71 -11.32 16.10
CA ARG A 152 -10.47 -11.91 15.54
C ARG A 152 -9.20 -11.35 16.22
N GLN A 153 -8.02 -11.88 15.90
CA GLN A 153 -6.77 -11.23 16.33
C GLN A 153 -6.60 -9.90 15.59
N GLY A 154 -6.08 -8.87 16.24
CA GLY A 154 -5.68 -7.63 15.58
C GLY A 154 -4.16 -7.58 15.48
N TRP A 155 -3.60 -7.49 14.27
CA TRP A 155 -2.17 -7.34 14.03
C TRP A 155 -1.92 -5.95 13.41
N GLY A 156 -2.39 -5.77 12.17
CA GLY A 156 -2.31 -4.55 11.37
C GLY A 156 -3.43 -3.56 11.67
N ILE A 157 -3.20 -2.25 11.62
CA ILE A 157 -4.29 -1.29 11.33
C ILE A 157 -3.73 -0.02 10.69
N THR A 158 -4.37 0.43 9.61
CA THR A 158 -4.15 1.74 8.99
C THR A 158 -5.50 2.34 8.54
N PHE A 159 -5.51 3.54 7.96
CA PHE A 159 -6.71 4.26 7.54
C PHE A 159 -6.52 4.85 6.13
N ASP A 160 -7.41 4.54 5.19
CA ASP A 160 -7.29 4.97 3.79
C ASP A 160 -7.91 6.35 3.47
N GLY A 161 -8.44 7.02 4.50
CA GLY A 161 -9.23 8.25 4.37
C GLY A 161 -10.75 8.04 4.49
N PHE A 162 -11.22 6.79 4.38
CA PHE A 162 -12.63 6.42 4.48
C PHE A 162 -12.85 5.27 5.47
N ASP A 163 -12.05 4.21 5.35
CA ASP A 163 -12.15 2.96 6.10
C ASP A 163 -10.86 2.61 6.84
N LEU A 164 -11.02 1.89 7.94
CA LEU A 164 -9.92 1.24 8.64
C LEU A 164 -9.62 -0.07 7.94
N ILE A 165 -8.33 -0.33 7.69
CA ILE A 165 -7.86 -1.57 7.06
C ILE A 165 -7.06 -2.34 8.08
N MET A 166 -7.47 -3.56 8.41
CA MET A 166 -6.85 -4.42 9.43
C MET A 166 -6.31 -5.73 8.84
N SER A 167 -5.22 -6.25 9.42
CA SER A 167 -4.73 -7.61 9.20
C SER A 167 -4.76 -8.41 10.51
N ASP A 168 -4.94 -9.73 10.40
CA ASP A 168 -4.96 -10.67 11.53
C ASP A 168 -3.88 -11.77 11.45
N GLY A 169 -2.87 -11.58 10.59
CA GLY A 169 -1.84 -12.57 10.28
C GLY A 169 -2.19 -13.57 9.17
N SER A 170 -3.42 -13.54 8.65
CA SER A 170 -3.82 -14.32 7.47
C SER A 170 -3.33 -13.70 6.14
N ASP A 171 -3.91 -14.15 5.03
CA ASP A 171 -3.84 -13.58 3.68
C ASP A 171 -5.01 -12.64 3.36
N THR A 172 -5.78 -12.22 4.35
CA THR A 172 -6.94 -11.34 4.16
C THR A 172 -6.77 -10.03 4.92
N LEU A 173 -7.13 -8.92 4.27
CA LEU A 173 -7.29 -7.60 4.88
C LEU A 173 -8.78 -7.32 5.09
N PHE A 174 -9.14 -6.75 6.23
CA PHE A 174 -10.51 -6.49 6.63
C PHE A 174 -10.78 -4.98 6.66
N TYR A 175 -11.81 -4.55 5.93
CA TYR A 175 -12.22 -3.15 5.84
C TYR A 175 -13.34 -2.90 6.85
N TRP A 176 -13.11 -1.96 7.75
CA TRP A 176 -13.95 -1.64 8.90
C TRP A 176 -14.43 -0.18 8.82
N ASP A 177 -15.69 0.05 9.16
CA ASP A 177 -16.24 1.41 9.27
C ASP A 177 -15.50 2.20 10.36
N ALA A 178 -14.95 3.36 10.02
CA ALA A 178 -14.16 4.15 10.96
C ALA A 178 -14.99 4.82 12.08
N GLY A 179 -16.33 4.78 11.99
CA GLY A 179 -17.26 5.31 12.99
C GLY A 179 -17.83 4.23 13.93
N SER A 180 -18.25 3.08 13.41
CA SER A 180 -18.81 1.96 14.21
C SER A 180 -17.79 0.89 14.59
N TYR A 181 -16.67 0.80 13.89
CA TYR A 181 -15.66 -0.27 13.96
C TYR A 181 -16.18 -1.65 13.55
N GLU A 182 -17.28 -1.70 12.80
CA GLU A 182 -17.85 -2.94 12.27
C GLU A 182 -17.23 -3.31 10.90
N GLU A 183 -17.01 -4.61 10.69
CA GLU A 183 -16.48 -5.14 9.43
C GLU A 183 -17.49 -5.00 8.29
N LYS A 184 -17.06 -4.38 7.19
CA LYS A 184 -17.88 -4.15 5.99
C LYS A 184 -17.50 -5.06 4.82
N ASN A 185 -16.21 -5.33 4.66
CA ASN A 185 -15.67 -6.07 3.51
C ASN A 185 -14.34 -6.74 3.84
N ALA A 186 -13.91 -7.68 3.00
CA ALA A 186 -12.63 -8.38 3.10
C ALA A 186 -11.95 -8.48 1.73
N LEU A 187 -10.62 -8.34 1.70
CA LEU A 187 -9.78 -8.36 0.50
C LEU A 187 -8.70 -9.43 0.65
N ALA A 188 -8.71 -10.43 -0.24
CA ALA A 188 -7.68 -11.48 -0.26
C ALA A 188 -6.41 -10.98 -0.96
N VAL A 189 -5.27 -11.07 -0.31
CA VAL A 189 -3.99 -10.58 -0.81
C VAL A 189 -3.22 -11.69 -1.54
N THR A 190 -2.77 -11.39 -2.76
CA THR A 190 -2.06 -12.37 -3.60
C THR A 190 -0.84 -11.82 -4.32
N SER A 191 0.20 -12.64 -4.46
CA SER A 191 1.36 -12.40 -5.32
C SER A 191 1.47 -13.57 -6.30
N ASP A 192 1.58 -13.30 -7.59
CA ASP A 192 1.60 -14.34 -8.66
C ASP A 192 0.45 -15.36 -8.56
N GLY A 193 -0.74 -14.89 -8.16
CA GLY A 193 -1.93 -15.74 -7.97
C GLY A 193 -1.87 -16.66 -6.74
N LYS A 194 -0.94 -16.45 -5.80
CA LYS A 194 -0.82 -17.20 -4.54
C LYS A 194 -1.15 -16.32 -3.33
N PRO A 195 -1.88 -16.83 -2.32
CA PRO A 195 -2.06 -16.20 -1.01
C PRO A 195 -0.77 -15.66 -0.37
N VAL A 196 -0.80 -14.42 0.10
CA VAL A 196 0.28 -13.79 0.88
C VAL A 196 -0.08 -13.85 2.36
N GLN A 197 0.39 -14.89 3.05
CA GLN A 197 0.15 -15.08 4.49
C GLN A 197 1.06 -14.20 5.35
N ARG A 198 0.68 -14.01 6.63
CA ARG A 198 1.44 -13.24 7.64
C ARG A 198 1.52 -11.74 7.38
N LEU A 199 0.49 -11.18 6.75
CA LEU A 199 0.22 -9.75 6.75
C LEU A 199 0.16 -9.28 8.22
N ASN A 200 1.03 -8.35 8.58
CA ASN A 200 1.24 -7.97 9.97
C ASN A 200 1.08 -6.47 10.11
N GLU A 201 2.17 -5.72 9.99
CA GLU A 201 2.14 -4.26 9.91
C GLU A 201 1.28 -3.80 8.73
N LEU A 202 0.60 -2.66 8.85
CA LEU A 202 -0.04 -1.97 7.73
C LEU A 202 0.18 -0.45 7.81
N GLU A 203 0.45 0.17 6.66
CA GLU A 203 0.37 1.62 6.46
C GLU A 203 -0.22 1.95 5.07
N PHE A 204 -1.03 3.00 4.96
CA PHE A 204 -1.62 3.43 3.69
C PHE A 204 -0.84 4.61 3.09
N ILE A 205 -0.21 4.39 1.94
CA ILE A 205 0.75 5.33 1.34
C ILE A 205 0.39 5.54 -0.14
N ASN A 206 0.06 6.78 -0.49
CA ASN A 206 -0.23 7.25 -1.86
C ASN A 206 -1.16 6.32 -2.67
N GLY A 207 -2.21 5.80 -2.03
CA GLY A 207 -3.21 4.93 -2.64
C GLY A 207 -2.93 3.43 -2.53
N TYR A 208 -1.81 3.01 -1.94
CA TYR A 208 -1.43 1.60 -1.76
C TYR A 208 -1.41 1.20 -0.29
N ILE A 209 -1.72 -0.07 -0.01
CA ILE A 209 -1.56 -0.66 1.32
C ILE A 209 -0.17 -1.29 1.39
N TRP A 210 0.66 -0.80 2.29
CA TRP A 210 1.98 -1.35 2.56
C TRP A 210 1.88 -2.29 3.74
N ALA A 211 2.53 -3.46 3.68
CA ALA A 211 2.44 -4.45 4.76
C ALA A 211 3.78 -5.13 5.05
N ASN A 212 4.29 -5.06 6.30
CA ASN A 212 5.37 -5.98 6.70
C ASN A 212 4.86 -7.41 6.73
N ILE A 213 5.65 -8.36 6.22
CA ILE A 213 5.39 -9.79 6.37
C ILE A 213 6.13 -10.34 7.59
N TRP A 214 5.39 -10.94 8.53
CA TRP A 214 5.99 -11.38 9.79
C TRP A 214 7.03 -12.50 9.61
N LYS A 215 8.22 -12.25 10.19
CA LYS A 215 9.45 -13.07 10.08
C LYS A 215 10.14 -13.04 8.71
N SER A 216 10.02 -11.94 7.99
CA SER A 216 10.91 -11.58 6.87
C SER A 216 11.23 -10.09 6.90
N ASP A 217 12.32 -9.70 6.25
CA ASP A 217 12.68 -8.31 6.02
C ASP A 217 12.01 -7.78 4.73
N SER A 218 10.71 -8.05 4.56
CA SER A 218 9.99 -7.76 3.31
C SER A 218 8.72 -6.95 3.57
N ILE A 219 8.49 -5.96 2.73
CA ILE A 219 7.24 -5.17 2.68
C ILE A 219 6.54 -5.47 1.35
N ALA A 220 5.28 -5.88 1.41
CA ALA A 220 4.40 -5.96 0.24
C ALA A 220 3.77 -4.59 -0.02
N VAL A 221 3.76 -4.14 -1.26
CA VAL A 221 2.95 -3.00 -1.71
C VAL A 221 1.74 -3.56 -2.44
N ILE A 222 0.55 -3.37 -1.87
CA ILE A 222 -0.69 -4.05 -2.24
C ILE A 222 -1.67 -3.03 -2.84
N ASP A 223 -2.23 -3.34 -4.00
CA ASP A 223 -3.34 -2.61 -4.61
C ASP A 223 -4.64 -2.85 -3.81
N PRO A 224 -5.29 -1.80 -3.26
CA PRO A 224 -6.51 -1.94 -2.46
C PRO A 224 -7.75 -2.33 -3.29
N GLU A 225 -7.75 -2.14 -4.62
CA GLU A 225 -8.91 -2.48 -5.47
C GLU A 225 -9.05 -3.98 -5.72
N ASN A 226 -7.92 -4.72 -5.71
CA ASN A 226 -7.87 -6.12 -6.14
C ASN A 226 -7.01 -7.04 -5.26
N GLY A 227 -6.23 -6.50 -4.32
CA GLY A 227 -5.39 -7.29 -3.40
C GLY A 227 -4.14 -7.88 -4.03
N HIS A 228 -3.78 -7.51 -5.26
CA HIS A 228 -2.52 -7.95 -5.85
C HIS A 228 -1.33 -7.18 -5.27
N VAL A 229 -0.25 -7.90 -4.99
CA VAL A 229 1.04 -7.29 -4.65
C VAL A 229 1.67 -6.76 -5.94
N GLU A 230 1.78 -5.44 -6.04
CA GLU A 230 2.40 -4.72 -7.15
C GLU A 230 3.93 -4.77 -7.08
N THR A 231 4.48 -4.80 -5.86
CA THR A 231 5.93 -4.99 -5.65
C THR A 231 6.26 -5.53 -4.25
N TRP A 232 7.49 -6.02 -4.14
CA TRP A 232 8.13 -6.43 -2.89
C TRP A 232 9.33 -5.52 -2.62
N LEU A 233 9.30 -4.79 -1.50
CA LEU A 233 10.47 -4.04 -1.04
C LEU A 233 11.29 -4.92 -0.09
N ASP A 234 12.50 -5.26 -0.49
CA ASP A 234 13.47 -6.00 0.32
C ASP A 234 14.22 -5.03 1.25
N MET A 235 13.90 -5.10 2.54
CA MET A 235 14.53 -4.31 3.61
C MET A 235 15.75 -5.02 4.23
N SER A 236 16.24 -6.12 3.64
CA SER A 236 17.40 -6.83 4.20
C SER A 236 18.62 -5.92 4.28
N GLY A 237 19.26 -5.92 5.45
CA GLY A 237 20.39 -5.05 5.75
C GLY A 237 20.05 -3.59 6.14
N ILE A 238 18.76 -3.19 6.23
CA ILE A 238 18.40 -1.84 6.70
C ILE A 238 18.92 -1.55 8.12
N LEU A 239 18.88 -2.55 9.00
CA LEU A 239 19.61 -2.55 10.27
C LEU A 239 20.94 -3.29 10.07
N ASP A 240 22.04 -2.55 10.16
CA ASP A 240 23.38 -3.13 10.00
C ASP A 240 23.68 -4.18 11.08
N SER A 241 24.36 -5.25 10.68
CA SER A 241 24.70 -6.37 11.55
C SER A 241 25.56 -6.02 12.77
N GLY A 242 26.37 -4.96 12.70
CA GLY A 242 27.17 -4.45 13.81
C GLY A 242 26.40 -3.52 14.76
N GLU A 243 25.21 -3.07 14.36
CA GLU A 243 24.32 -2.20 15.15
C GLU A 243 23.16 -2.99 15.78
N ARG A 244 22.90 -4.20 15.27
CA ARG A 244 21.91 -5.13 15.81
C ARG A 244 22.33 -5.63 17.19
N THR A 245 21.58 -5.25 18.22
CA THR A 245 21.77 -5.76 19.59
C THR A 245 21.26 -7.19 19.72
N ASP A 246 21.74 -7.93 20.73
CA ASP A 246 21.26 -9.29 21.05
C ASP A 246 19.74 -9.35 21.35
N THR A 247 19.12 -8.21 21.67
CA THR A 247 17.68 -8.07 21.94
C THR A 247 16.86 -7.61 20.73
N ALA A 248 17.49 -7.21 19.62
CA ALA A 248 16.78 -6.68 18.45
C ALA A 248 16.04 -7.78 17.68
N ASP A 249 14.72 -7.72 17.71
CA ASP A 249 13.78 -8.68 17.12
C ASP A 249 13.47 -8.26 15.65
N VAL A 250 12.31 -8.59 15.10
CA VAL A 250 11.97 -8.40 13.68
C VAL A 250 11.68 -6.94 13.29
N LEU A 251 11.88 -6.66 11.99
CA LEU A 251 11.28 -5.53 11.27
C LEU A 251 9.77 -5.45 11.59
N ASN A 252 9.32 -4.29 12.06
CA ASN A 252 7.92 -4.04 12.41
C ASN A 252 7.67 -2.55 12.64
N GLY A 253 7.14 -1.88 11.63
CA GLY A 253 6.81 -0.46 11.68
C GLY A 253 7.09 0.21 10.35
N ILE A 254 6.01 0.62 9.71
CA ILE A 254 5.99 1.59 8.62
C ILE A 254 5.23 2.80 9.16
N ALA A 255 5.59 4.00 8.72
CA ALA A 255 4.85 5.22 8.97
C ALA A 255 5.07 6.23 7.85
N TRP A 256 4.02 6.93 7.47
CA TRP A 256 4.04 7.92 6.40
C TRP A 256 3.90 9.35 6.92
N ASP A 257 4.80 10.23 6.48
CA ASP A 257 4.70 11.68 6.64
C ASP A 257 4.29 12.29 5.30
N GLU A 258 3.00 12.50 5.11
CA GLU A 258 2.41 13.07 3.88
C GLU A 258 2.95 14.48 3.58
N GLU A 259 3.20 15.30 4.60
CA GLU A 259 3.69 16.67 4.43
C GLU A 259 5.13 16.70 3.89
N LYS A 260 5.98 15.77 4.35
CA LYS A 260 7.38 15.67 3.91
C LYS A 260 7.61 14.66 2.79
N GLN A 261 6.60 13.90 2.41
CA GLN A 261 6.69 12.74 1.52
C GLN A 261 7.80 11.77 1.97
N ALA A 262 7.78 11.40 3.26
CA ALA A 262 8.83 10.62 3.91
C ALA A 262 8.29 9.35 4.58
N ILE A 263 8.95 8.21 4.33
CA ILE A 263 8.60 6.91 4.92
C ILE A 263 9.58 6.62 6.06
N TYR A 264 9.05 6.18 7.19
CA TYR A 264 9.84 5.82 8.37
C TYR A 264 9.65 4.33 8.68
N ILE A 265 10.76 3.62 8.86
CA ILE A 265 10.83 2.18 9.11
C ILE A 265 11.53 1.91 10.44
N THR A 266 11.03 0.97 11.24
CA THR A 266 11.69 0.49 12.47
C THR A 266 11.42 -1.00 12.72
N GLY A 267 11.89 -1.50 13.86
CA GLY A 267 11.57 -2.84 14.32
C GLY A 267 11.56 -2.97 15.83
N LYS A 268 11.10 -4.13 16.29
CA LYS A 268 10.93 -4.43 17.71
C LYS A 268 12.29 -4.43 18.42
N LEU A 269 12.46 -3.56 19.42
CA LEU A 269 13.70 -3.39 20.19
C LEU A 269 14.89 -2.94 19.33
N TRP A 270 14.63 -2.31 18.18
CA TRP A 270 15.69 -1.75 17.33
C TRP A 270 16.23 -0.45 17.95
N PRO A 271 17.53 -0.15 17.79
CA PRO A 271 18.11 1.11 18.28
C PRO A 271 17.82 2.33 17.39
N HIS A 272 17.16 2.13 16.23
CA HIS A 272 16.98 3.18 15.21
C HIS A 272 15.63 3.15 14.50
N VAL A 273 15.14 4.35 14.16
CA VAL A 273 14.13 4.56 13.11
C VAL A 273 14.87 5.06 11.87
N PHE A 274 14.59 4.47 10.72
CA PHE A 274 15.20 4.77 9.44
C PHE A 274 14.21 5.55 8.58
N GLN A 275 14.59 6.73 8.10
CA GLN A 275 13.85 7.40 7.04
C GLN A 275 14.35 6.88 5.70
N ILE A 276 13.45 6.31 4.90
CA ILE A 276 13.74 5.87 3.54
C ILE A 276 13.00 6.75 2.54
N ARG A 277 13.56 6.84 1.34
CA ARG A 277 12.83 7.23 0.12
C ARG A 277 12.61 5.97 -0.69
N VAL A 278 11.41 5.80 -1.21
CA VAL A 278 11.10 4.76 -2.19
C VAL A 278 10.89 5.44 -3.54
N THR A 279 11.36 4.80 -4.59
CA THR A 279 11.24 5.21 -6.00
C THR A 279 10.65 4.04 -6.78
N GLY A 280 9.70 4.31 -7.66
CA GLY A 280 9.00 3.32 -8.48
C GLY A 280 8.47 3.99 -9.75
N PRO A 281 7.75 3.26 -10.61
CA PRO A 281 7.32 3.75 -11.91
C PRO A 281 6.52 5.05 -11.81
N GLU A 282 6.82 6.03 -12.68
CA GLU A 282 6.04 7.27 -12.81
C GLU A 282 4.52 7.01 -12.75
N ASN A 283 3.79 7.84 -11.99
CA ASN A 283 2.35 7.75 -11.67
C ASN A 283 1.95 6.72 -10.58
N ARG A 284 2.88 6.16 -9.79
CA ARG A 284 2.57 5.25 -8.67
C ARG A 284 3.14 5.65 -7.30
N LEU A 285 3.73 6.84 -7.21
CA LEU A 285 4.16 7.53 -5.98
C LEU A 285 3.85 9.03 -6.10
#